data_AF-A0A645BY48-F1
#
_entry.id   AF-A0A645BY48-F1
#
_cell.length_a   1.000
_cell.length_b   1.000
_cell.length_c   1.000
_cell.angle_alpha   90.00
_cell.angle_beta   90.00
_cell.angle_gamma   90.00
#
_symmetry.space_group_name_H-M   'P 1'
#
loop_
_entity.id
_entity.type
_entity.pdbx_description
1 polymer ?
#
loop_
_entity_poly.entity_id
_entity_poly.type
_entity_poly.pdbx_seq_one_letter_code
_entity_poly.pdbx_strand_id
1 'polypeptide(L)'
;MYNTNLGVGIRLLMPKSKIDKILGEPSYTADHFEYGYGEDWISITYLDGKAVYIYSYEKNWVVHKGIGLGSTLDETIQAFGENRFTEGSTPAFFYLYDKNKNSLKSKKDIDFVVWLKFDDYDGILTNVAILTYDYLKILQ
;
A
#
# COMPACT_ATOMS: atom_id res chain seq x y z
N MET A 1 -4.85 -3.75 -3.14
CA MET A 1 -4.20 -3.44 -4.41
C MET A 1 -4.75 -4.36 -5.49
N TYR A 2 -4.86 -3.87 -6.71
CA TYR A 2 -5.39 -4.58 -7.86
C TYR A 2 -4.45 -4.38 -9.05
N ASN A 3 -4.06 -5.46 -9.71
CA ASN A 3 -3.28 -5.40 -10.93
C ASN A 3 -4.23 -5.24 -12.12
N THR A 4 -4.14 -4.12 -12.83
CA THR A 4 -5.09 -3.79 -13.92
C THR A 4 -4.93 -4.69 -15.13
N ASN A 5 -3.72 -5.19 -15.39
CA ASN A 5 -3.42 -6.01 -16.55
C ASN A 5 -3.85 -7.47 -16.35
N LEU A 6 -3.65 -7.99 -15.14
CA LEU A 6 -3.93 -9.38 -14.80
C LEU A 6 -5.36 -9.60 -14.29
N GLY A 7 -6.06 -8.54 -13.89
CA GLY A 7 -7.42 -8.63 -13.37
C GLY A 7 -7.52 -9.23 -11.95
N VAL A 8 -6.41 -9.23 -11.20
CA VAL A 8 -6.29 -9.88 -9.88
C VAL A 8 -5.96 -8.87 -8.79
N GLY A 9 -6.30 -9.19 -7.54
CA GLY A 9 -6.06 -8.31 -6.40
C GLY A 9 -5.49 -9.02 -5.18
N ILE A 10 -4.58 -8.34 -4.50
CA ILE A 10 -4.08 -8.71 -3.17
C ILE A 10 -4.55 -7.67 -2.15
N ARG A 11 -4.79 -8.10 -0.92
CA ARG A 11 -5.28 -7.22 0.15
C ARG A 11 -4.69 -7.63 1.49
N LEU A 12 -4.70 -6.68 2.42
CA LEU A 12 -4.38 -6.94 3.81
C LEU A 12 -5.24 -8.08 4.38
N LEU A 13 -4.67 -8.79 5.33
CA LEU A 13 -5.22 -9.95 6.01
C LEU A 13 -5.46 -11.17 5.11
N MET A 14 -5.08 -11.11 3.82
CA MET A 14 -5.10 -12.26 2.93
C MET A 14 -4.01 -13.25 3.37
N PRO A 15 -4.32 -14.57 3.43
CA PRO A 15 -3.32 -15.58 3.74
C PRO A 15 -2.19 -15.62 2.70
N LYS A 16 -0.96 -15.85 3.14
CA LYS A 16 0.22 -16.01 2.27
C LYS A 16 -0.05 -17.02 1.14
N SER A 17 -0.62 -18.17 1.48
CA SER A 17 -0.95 -19.22 0.50
C SER A 17 -1.94 -18.79 -0.60
N LYS A 18 -2.76 -17.75 -0.37
CA LYS A 18 -3.61 -17.18 -1.42
C LYS A 18 -2.84 -16.17 -2.27
N ILE A 19 -1.95 -15.40 -1.67
CA ILE A 19 -1.11 -14.44 -2.38
C ILE A 19 -0.10 -15.17 -3.27
N ASP A 20 0.55 -16.22 -2.77
CA ASP A 20 1.50 -17.03 -3.56
C ASP A 20 0.82 -17.64 -4.81
N LYS A 21 -0.46 -17.99 -4.73
CA LYS A 21 -1.22 -18.46 -5.91
C LYS A 21 -1.46 -17.38 -6.97
N ILE A 22 -1.43 -16.10 -6.58
CA ILE A 22 -1.64 -14.95 -7.46
C ILE A 22 -0.31 -14.47 -8.03
N LEU A 23 0.71 -14.35 -7.17
CA LEU A 23 1.99 -13.73 -7.50
C LEU A 23 3.10 -14.75 -7.86
N GLY A 24 2.88 -16.03 -7.59
CA GLY A 24 3.90 -17.06 -7.67
C GLY A 24 4.74 -17.15 -6.40
N GLU A 25 5.92 -17.76 -6.53
CA GLU A 25 6.88 -17.85 -5.43
C GLU A 25 7.63 -16.53 -5.25
N PRO A 26 7.96 -16.15 -4.01
CA PRO A 26 8.76 -14.96 -3.74
C PRO A 26 10.19 -15.15 -4.26
N SER A 27 10.77 -14.09 -4.80
CA SER A 27 12.18 -14.03 -5.24
C SER A 27 13.13 -13.81 -4.07
N TYR A 28 12.63 -13.25 -2.96
CA TYR A 28 13.40 -12.99 -1.73
C TYR A 28 12.57 -13.32 -0.49
N THR A 29 13.21 -13.93 0.51
CA THR A 29 12.58 -14.33 1.77
C THR A 29 13.52 -14.07 2.95
N ALA A 30 13.29 -12.97 3.69
CA ALA A 30 13.93 -12.70 4.98
C ALA A 30 12.89 -12.13 5.95
N ASP A 31 13.04 -10.87 6.38
CA ASP A 31 12.07 -10.17 7.24
C ASP A 31 10.78 -9.80 6.48
N HIS A 32 10.85 -9.84 5.16
CA HIS A 32 9.73 -9.66 4.24
C HIS A 32 9.89 -10.58 3.02
N PHE A 33 8.83 -10.65 2.22
CA PHE A 33 8.75 -11.49 1.02
C PHE A 33 8.61 -10.60 -0.22
N GLU A 34 9.56 -10.67 -1.13
CA GLU A 34 9.49 -9.91 -2.39
C GLU A 34 8.99 -10.79 -3.53
N TYR A 35 8.08 -10.25 -4.32
CA TYR A 35 7.52 -10.87 -5.52
C TYR A 35 7.84 -9.96 -6.71
N GLY A 36 8.55 -10.49 -7.70
CA GLY A 36 9.11 -9.71 -8.81
C GLY A 36 10.64 -9.62 -8.76
N TYR A 37 11.24 -8.93 -9.72
CA TYR A 37 12.70 -8.81 -9.84
C TYR A 37 13.08 -7.40 -10.32
N GLY A 38 14.25 -6.92 -9.92
CA GLY A 38 14.78 -5.63 -10.36
C GLY A 38 14.07 -4.44 -9.71
N GLU A 39 13.61 -3.48 -10.50
CA GLU A 39 12.92 -2.27 -10.02
C GLU A 39 11.40 -2.47 -9.86
N ASP A 40 10.85 -3.53 -10.48
CA ASP A 40 9.41 -3.84 -10.48
C ASP A 40 9.11 -5.00 -9.53
N TRP A 41 8.75 -4.67 -8.29
CA TRP A 41 8.45 -5.67 -7.26
C TRP A 41 7.37 -5.25 -6.25
N ILE A 42 6.87 -6.24 -5.51
CA ILE A 42 5.98 -6.09 -4.37
C ILE A 42 6.61 -6.77 -3.16
N SER A 43 6.80 -6.04 -2.06
CA SER A 43 7.21 -6.60 -0.77
C SER A 43 6.01 -6.78 0.13
N ILE A 44 5.92 -7.92 0.79
CA ILE A 44 4.83 -8.26 1.70
C ILE A 44 5.41 -8.78 3.00
N THR A 45 5.01 -8.17 4.12
CA THR A 45 5.25 -8.71 5.44
C THR A 45 4.01 -9.46 5.91
N TYR A 46 4.24 -10.65 6.46
CA TYR A 46 3.20 -11.52 7.01
C TYR A 46 3.34 -11.62 8.53
N LEU A 47 2.20 -11.53 9.23
CA LEU A 47 2.07 -11.87 10.64
C LEU A 47 0.97 -12.93 10.77
N ASP A 48 1.23 -13.99 11.52
CA ASP A 48 0.32 -15.15 11.66
C ASP A 48 -0.16 -15.70 10.29
N GLY A 49 0.76 -15.73 9.32
CA GLY A 49 0.51 -16.22 7.96
C GLY A 49 -0.39 -15.33 7.10
N LYS A 50 -0.69 -14.10 7.52
CA LYS A 50 -1.56 -13.14 6.80
C LYS A 50 -0.81 -11.84 6.50
N ALA A 51 -1.07 -11.25 5.34
CA ALA A 51 -0.42 -10.01 4.92
C ALA A 51 -0.82 -8.85 5.84
N VAL A 52 0.15 -8.22 6.50
CA VAL A 52 -0.08 -7.05 7.38
C VAL A 52 0.53 -5.77 6.83
N TYR A 53 1.43 -5.90 5.86
CA TYR A 53 2.05 -4.82 5.12
C TYR A 53 2.27 -5.27 3.68
N ILE A 54 1.89 -4.44 2.72
CA ILE A 54 2.12 -4.64 1.29
C ILE A 54 2.69 -3.33 0.74
N TYR A 55 3.87 -3.39 0.14
CA TYR A 55 4.58 -2.26 -0.43
C TYR A 55 4.94 -2.56 -1.89
N SER A 56 4.84 -1.58 -2.78
CA SER A 56 5.05 -1.81 -4.21
C SER A 56 5.79 -0.68 -4.92
N TYR A 57 6.69 -1.11 -5.81
CA TYR A 57 7.34 -0.32 -6.87
C TYR A 57 6.80 -0.69 -8.27
N GLU A 58 5.78 -1.54 -8.36
CA GLU A 58 5.30 -2.06 -9.64
C GLU A 58 4.14 -1.22 -10.20
N LYS A 59 4.28 -0.79 -11.47
CA LYS A 59 3.44 0.26 -12.08
C LYS A 59 2.02 -0.16 -12.45
N ASN A 60 1.75 -1.45 -12.59
CA ASN A 60 0.46 -2.00 -12.98
C ASN A 60 -0.46 -2.25 -11.78
N TRP A 61 -0.01 -2.04 -10.54
CA TRP A 61 -0.86 -2.14 -9.36
C TRP A 61 -1.47 -0.80 -8.97
N VAL A 62 -2.80 -0.80 -8.87
CA VAL A 62 -3.60 0.31 -8.36
C VAL A 62 -4.14 0.01 -6.96
N VAL A 63 -4.31 1.04 -6.14
CA VAL A 63 -4.67 0.89 -4.72
C VAL A 63 -6.09 1.35 -4.46
N HIS A 64 -6.49 2.51 -5.00
CA HIS A 64 -7.82 3.07 -4.82
C HIS A 64 -8.21 3.95 -6.01
N LYS A 65 -9.43 3.79 -6.54
CA LYS A 65 -9.97 4.60 -7.65
C LYS A 65 -8.99 4.84 -8.83
N GLY A 66 -8.21 3.82 -9.19
CA GLY A 66 -7.24 3.91 -10.29
C GLY A 66 -5.89 4.54 -9.92
N ILE A 67 -5.68 4.99 -8.68
CA ILE A 67 -4.39 5.52 -8.23
C ILE A 67 -3.36 4.40 -8.12
N GLY A 68 -2.25 4.58 -8.83
CA GLY A 68 -1.09 3.68 -8.86
C GLY A 68 0.18 4.50 -9.15
N LEU A 69 1.30 3.83 -9.39
CA LEU A 69 2.54 4.56 -9.67
C LEU A 69 2.42 5.37 -10.97
N GLY A 70 2.98 6.57 -10.97
CA GLY A 70 2.80 7.53 -12.07
C GLY A 70 1.61 8.48 -11.89
N SER A 71 0.70 8.22 -10.94
CA SER A 71 -0.37 9.18 -10.62
C SER A 71 0.21 10.47 -10.03
N THR A 72 -0.39 11.60 -10.40
CA THR A 72 -0.04 12.91 -9.87
C THR A 72 -0.56 13.11 -8.44
N LEU A 73 -0.01 14.12 -7.78
CA LEU A 73 -0.49 14.59 -6.49
C LEU A 73 -1.99 14.94 -6.52
N ASP A 74 -2.41 15.69 -7.54
CA ASP A 74 -3.77 16.19 -7.68
C ASP A 74 -4.77 15.06 -7.91
N GLU A 75 -4.45 14.09 -8.78
CA GLU A 75 -5.26 12.88 -8.96
C GLU A 75 -5.43 12.12 -7.66
N THR A 76 -4.35 12.01 -6.88
CA THR A 76 -4.38 11.33 -5.59
C THR A 76 -5.29 12.06 -4.60
N ILE A 77 -5.16 13.38 -4.48
CA ILE A 77 -6.01 14.19 -3.58
C ILE A 77 -7.48 14.09 -4.02
N GLN A 78 -7.76 14.11 -5.33
CA GLN A 78 -9.12 13.96 -5.84
C GLN A 78 -9.70 12.57 -5.52
N ALA A 79 -8.89 11.52 -5.61
CA ALA A 79 -9.32 10.16 -5.35
C ALA A 79 -9.53 9.88 -3.84
N PHE A 80 -8.58 10.28 -3.00
CA PHE A 80 -8.56 9.97 -1.56
C PHE A 80 -9.22 11.04 -0.69
N GLY A 81 -9.32 12.27 -1.19
CA GLY A 81 -9.77 13.44 -0.43
C GLY A 81 -8.63 14.20 0.23
N GLU A 82 -8.95 15.32 0.87
CA GLU A 82 -7.94 16.22 1.44
C GLU A 82 -7.43 15.81 2.83
N ASN A 83 -8.08 14.85 3.49
CA ASN A 83 -7.75 14.40 4.85
C ASN A 83 -6.51 13.49 4.86
N ARG A 84 -5.35 14.11 4.63
CA ARG A 84 -4.03 13.45 4.63
C ARG A 84 -3.16 13.96 5.75
N PHE A 85 -2.25 13.11 6.21
CA PHE A 85 -1.13 13.51 7.06
C PHE A 85 0.15 13.52 6.21
N THR A 86 1.05 14.44 6.50
CA THR A 86 2.38 14.53 5.87
C THR A 86 3.44 14.23 6.91
N GLU A 87 4.47 13.46 6.53
CA GLU A 87 5.63 13.20 7.39
C GLU A 87 6.88 13.91 6.86
N GLY A 88 7.46 14.77 7.70
CA GLY A 88 8.76 15.40 7.42
C GLY A 88 8.76 16.31 6.19
N SER A 89 9.92 16.36 5.53
CA SER A 89 10.18 17.19 4.35
C SER A 89 9.92 16.49 3.01
N THR A 90 9.75 15.17 3.02
CA THR A 90 9.43 14.38 1.81
C THR A 90 7.90 14.39 1.63
N PRO A 91 7.37 14.57 0.40
CA PRO A 91 5.95 14.50 0.10
C PRO A 91 5.51 13.04 0.23
N ALA A 92 5.26 12.63 1.47
CA ALA A 92 4.66 11.36 1.83
C ALA A 92 3.30 11.63 2.45
N PHE A 93 2.25 11.04 1.87
CA PHE A 93 0.88 11.20 2.32
C PHE A 93 0.39 9.93 2.98
N PHE A 94 -0.23 10.09 4.15
CA PHE A 94 -0.86 9.01 4.91
C PHE A 94 -2.36 9.23 4.94
N TYR A 95 -3.09 8.20 4.52
CA TYR A 95 -4.54 8.13 4.61
C TYR A 95 -4.91 7.00 5.55
N LEU A 96 -5.73 7.31 6.55
CA LEU A 96 -6.10 6.42 7.63
C LEU A 96 -7.55 5.96 7.42
N TYR A 97 -7.84 4.66 7.53
CA TYR A 97 -9.12 4.06 7.18
C TYR A 97 -9.72 3.20 8.31
N ASP A 98 -11.03 3.32 8.50
CA ASP A 98 -11.88 2.39 9.28
C ASP A 98 -12.47 1.39 8.28
N LYS A 99 -12.40 0.08 8.56
CA LYS A 99 -12.92 -0.96 7.66
C LYS A 99 -14.43 -0.88 7.44
N ASN A 100 -15.15 -0.19 8.32
CA ASN A 100 -16.61 -0.05 8.32
C ASN A 100 -17.07 1.36 7.92
N LYS A 101 -16.16 2.34 7.75
CA LYS A 101 -16.55 3.74 7.47
C LYS A 101 -15.60 4.41 6.47
N ASN A 102 -16.18 5.24 5.60
CA ASN A 102 -15.43 6.09 4.67
C ASN A 102 -14.77 7.32 5.34
N SER A 103 -14.90 7.51 6.66
CA SER A 103 -14.32 8.64 7.40
C SER A 103 -13.98 8.26 8.83
N LEU A 104 -12.82 8.70 9.32
CA LEU A 104 -12.42 8.52 10.70
C LEU A 104 -13.07 9.55 11.63
N LYS A 105 -13.58 9.08 12.77
CA LYS A 105 -14.03 9.95 13.87
C LYS A 105 -13.01 10.04 15.00
N SER A 106 -12.13 9.05 15.14
CA SER A 106 -11.06 9.04 16.14
C SER A 106 -9.89 8.14 15.73
N LYS A 107 -8.71 8.31 16.37
CA LYS A 107 -7.54 7.42 16.18
C LYS A 107 -7.79 5.97 16.64
N LYS A 108 -8.83 5.72 17.45
CA LYS A 108 -9.17 4.37 17.93
C LYS A 108 -9.90 3.54 16.87
N ASP A 109 -10.38 4.18 15.81
CA ASP A 109 -11.17 3.55 14.75
C ASP A 109 -10.35 3.21 13.50
N ILE A 110 -9.02 3.32 13.56
CA ILE A 110 -8.14 3.08 12.41
C ILE A 110 -7.84 1.58 12.33
N ASP A 111 -8.28 0.94 11.25
CA ASP A 111 -7.93 -0.44 10.93
C ASP A 111 -6.72 -0.51 9.99
N PHE A 112 -6.64 0.40 9.02
CA PHE A 112 -5.62 0.36 7.96
C PHE A 112 -5.06 1.74 7.63
N VAL A 113 -3.87 1.75 7.06
CA VAL A 113 -3.17 2.93 6.57
C VAL A 113 -2.78 2.70 5.12
N VAL A 114 -2.99 3.72 4.29
CA VAL A 114 -2.42 3.82 2.95
C VAL A 114 -1.34 4.90 3.01
N TRP A 115 -0.13 4.53 2.62
CA TRP A 115 1.04 5.40 2.56
C TRP A 115 1.44 5.57 1.10
N LEU A 116 1.48 6.82 0.63
CA LEU A 116 1.78 7.21 -0.74
C LEU A 116 3.00 8.13 -0.71
N LYS A 117 4.07 7.77 -1.44
CA LYS A 117 5.28 8.58 -1.52
C LYS A 117 5.40 9.17 -2.92
N PHE A 118 5.63 10.47 -2.98
CA PHE A 118 5.81 11.20 -4.22
C PHE A 118 7.27 11.55 -4.44
N ASP A 119 7.65 11.74 -5.69
CA ASP A 119 8.92 12.35 -6.06
C ASP A 119 8.89 13.87 -5.76
N ASP A 120 9.99 14.38 -5.22
CA ASP A 120 10.11 15.76 -4.74
C ASP A 120 10.13 16.79 -5.90
N TYR A 121 10.53 16.37 -7.11
CA TYR A 121 10.71 17.26 -8.25
C TYR A 121 9.44 17.44 -9.07
N ASP A 122 8.74 16.36 -9.38
CA ASP A 122 7.59 16.38 -10.30
C ASP A 122 6.25 16.04 -9.63
N GLY A 123 6.25 15.66 -8.36
CA GLY A 123 5.03 15.34 -7.61
C GLY A 123 4.33 14.07 -8.10
N ILE A 124 5.09 13.14 -8.70
CA ILE A 124 4.57 11.86 -9.19
C ILE A 124 4.67 10.78 -8.12
N LEU A 125 3.63 9.96 -8.00
CA LEU A 125 3.56 8.84 -7.07
C LEU A 125 4.58 7.76 -7.46
N THR A 126 5.61 7.57 -6.63
CA THR A 126 6.72 6.63 -6.86
C THR A 126 6.56 5.34 -6.08
N ASN A 127 5.84 5.39 -4.95
CA ASN A 127 5.60 4.20 -4.13
C ASN A 127 4.24 4.20 -3.46
N VAL A 128 3.69 3.00 -3.30
CA VAL A 128 2.52 2.78 -2.46
C VAL A 128 2.75 1.66 -1.45
N ALA A 129 2.32 1.94 -0.23
CA ALA A 129 2.20 0.99 0.85
C ALA A 129 0.76 0.93 1.37
N ILE A 130 0.31 -0.26 1.73
CA ILE A 130 -0.86 -0.46 2.59
C ILE A 130 -0.47 -1.33 3.78
N LEU A 131 -0.88 -0.95 4.98
CA LEU A 131 -0.60 -1.69 6.21
C LEU A 131 -1.77 -1.68 7.18
N THR A 132 -1.81 -2.69 8.03
CA THR A 132 -2.69 -2.69 9.21
C THR A 132 -2.17 -1.70 10.24
N TYR A 133 -3.09 -1.03 10.94
CA TYR A 133 -2.71 -0.04 11.95
C TYR A 133 -1.99 -0.67 13.15
N ASP A 134 -2.33 -1.91 13.49
CA ASP A 134 -1.63 -2.64 14.56
C ASP A 134 -0.17 -2.95 14.18
N TYR A 135 0.10 -3.26 12.92
CA TYR A 135 1.49 -3.41 12.46
C TYR A 135 2.25 -2.08 12.49
N LEU A 136 1.61 -0.97 12.12
CA LEU A 136 2.24 0.36 12.24
C LEU A 136 2.69 0.67 13.67
N LYS A 137 1.90 0.30 14.69
CA LYS A 137 2.27 0.50 16.10
C LYS A 137 3.49 -0.31 16.55
N ILE A 138 3.78 -1.42 15.88
CA ILE A 138 4.95 -2.27 16.18
C ILE A 138 6.24 -1.62 15.64
N LEU A 139 6.14 -0.79 14.60
CA LEU A 139 7.28 -0.11 13.97
C LEU A 139 7.74 1.15 14.71
N GLN A 140 6.99 1.62 15.71
CA GLN A 140 7.25 2.84 16.49
C GLN A 140 7.87 2.51 17.84
#